data_AF-A0A959K5Q6-F1
#
_entry.id   AF-A0A959K5Q6-F1
#
_cell.length_a   1.000
_cell.length_b   1.000
_cell.length_c   1.000
_cell.angle_alpha   90.00
_cell.angle_beta   90.00
_cell.angle_gamma   90.00
#
_symmetry.space_group_name_H-M   'P 1'
#
loop_
_entity.id
_entity.type
_entity.pdbx_description
1 polymer ?
#
loop_
_entity_poly.entity_id
_entity_poly.type
_entity_poly.pdbx_seq_one_letter_code
_entity_poly.pdbx_strand_id
1 'polypeptide(L)'
;MRDYQNIVDALKGLKSRGFIYDFNLKPFCLECASLQLQLHPEDFEVTEVYRFEGMSSPDDNSVVYAIKSVEGVKGVLVDAYGAYAEALTPGLAAKLRNTNAS
;
A
#
# COMPACT_ATOMS: atom_id res chain seq x y z
N MET A 1 -8.26 -15.07 2.86
CA MET A 1 -7.44 -14.11 2.08
C MET A 1 -7.85 -14.26 0.62
N ARG A 2 -7.92 -13.19 -0.18
CA ARG A 2 -8.16 -13.33 -1.62
C ARG A 2 -6.82 -13.62 -2.29
N ASP A 3 -6.77 -14.63 -3.16
CA ASP A 3 -5.55 -14.94 -3.91
C ASP A 3 -5.63 -14.28 -5.28
N TYR A 4 -4.88 -13.19 -5.44
CA TYR A 4 -4.68 -12.56 -6.74
C TYR A 4 -3.42 -13.13 -7.39
N GLN A 5 -3.48 -13.40 -8.70
CA GLN A 5 -2.36 -13.98 -9.44
C GLN A 5 -1.30 -12.95 -9.80
N ASN A 6 -1.68 -11.68 -9.91
CA ASN A 6 -0.80 -10.58 -10.29
C ASN A 6 -1.33 -9.25 -9.76
N ILE A 7 -0.50 -8.21 -9.86
CA ILE A 7 -0.81 -6.85 -9.41
C ILE A 7 -2.08 -6.32 -10.10
N VAL A 8 -2.24 -6.56 -11.41
CA VAL A 8 -3.38 -6.02 -12.17
C VAL A 8 -4.71 -6.57 -11.65
N ASP A 9 -4.76 -7.86 -11.34
CA ASP A 9 -5.95 -8.50 -10.79
C ASP A 9 -6.26 -7.99 -9.37
N ALA A 10 -5.23 -7.79 -8.55
CA ALA A 10 -5.38 -7.23 -7.22
C ALA A 10 -5.95 -5.80 -7.27
N LEU A 11 -5.39 -4.95 -8.12
CA LEU A 11 -5.86 -3.57 -8.31
C LEU A 11 -7.30 -3.54 -8.80
N LYS A 12 -7.67 -4.38 -9.77
CA LYS A 12 -9.06 -4.48 -10.25
C LYS A 12 -10.02 -4.94 -9.14
N GLY A 13 -9.64 -5.98 -8.40
CA GLY A 13 -10.45 -6.50 -7.29
C GLY A 13 -10.63 -5.49 -6.16
N LEU A 14 -9.56 -4.77 -5.80
CA LEU A 14 -9.60 -3.69 -4.81
C LEU A 14 -10.45 -2.51 -5.30
N LYS A 15 -10.31 -2.10 -6.56
CA LYS A 15 -11.11 -1.03 -7.16
C LYS A 15 -12.60 -1.36 -7.14
N SER A 16 -12.98 -2.59 -7.49
CA SER A 16 -14.38 -3.07 -7.41
C SER A 16 -14.96 -2.99 -5.99
N ARG A 17 -14.09 -2.98 -4.97
CA ARG A 17 -14.46 -2.90 -3.55
C ARG A 17 -14.36 -1.48 -2.97
N GLY A 18 -14.13 -0.48 -3.81
CA GLY A 18 -14.10 0.94 -3.44
C GLY A 18 -12.73 1.47 -3.06
N PHE A 19 -11.64 0.71 -3.21
CA PHE A 19 -10.27 1.23 -3.11
C PHE A 19 -9.89 1.88 -4.44
N ILE A 20 -10.33 3.12 -4.63
CA ILE A 20 -10.28 3.83 -5.92
C ILE A 20 -9.18 4.88 -5.99
N TYR A 21 -8.63 5.29 -4.86
CA TYR A 21 -7.57 6.29 -4.78
C TYR A 21 -6.19 5.65 -4.89
N ASP A 22 -5.26 6.41 -5.44
CA ASP A 22 -3.85 6.06 -5.48
C ASP A 22 -3.12 6.83 -4.37
N PHE A 23 -2.35 6.09 -3.57
CA PHE A 23 -1.50 6.64 -2.54
C PHE A 23 -0.04 6.50 -2.96
N ASN A 24 0.69 7.61 -2.82
CA ASN A 24 2.10 7.69 -3.06
C ASN A 24 2.83 7.77 -1.73
N LEU A 25 3.94 7.05 -1.63
CA LEU A 25 4.76 7.03 -0.44
C LEU A 25 5.61 8.30 -0.36
N LYS A 26 5.56 9.00 0.78
CA LYS A 26 6.46 10.10 1.14
C LYS A 26 7.26 9.72 2.41
N PRO A 27 8.35 10.42 2.74
CA PRO A 27 9.17 10.09 3.91
C PRO A 27 8.39 10.05 5.24
N PHE A 28 7.36 10.89 5.39
CA PHE A 28 6.62 11.09 6.64
C PHE A 28 5.14 10.68 6.59
N CYS A 29 4.58 10.42 5.40
CA CYS A 29 3.15 10.18 5.21
C CYS A 29 2.85 9.47 3.87
N LEU A 30 1.59 9.12 3.66
CA LEU A 30 1.05 8.75 2.35
C LEU A 30 0.34 9.95 1.74
N GLU A 31 0.59 10.21 0.47
CA GLU A 31 -0.04 11.30 -0.28
C GLU A 31 -1.06 10.76 -1.27
N CYS A 32 -2.29 11.26 -1.23
CA CYS A 32 -3.25 11.12 -2.31
C CYS A 32 -3.32 12.43 -3.10
N ALA A 33 -2.62 12.47 -4.23
CA ALA A 33 -2.55 13.67 -5.07
C ALA A 33 -3.94 14.10 -5.59
N SER A 34 -4.82 13.13 -5.89
CA SER A 34 -6.17 13.39 -6.40
C SER A 34 -7.06 14.16 -5.43
N LEU A 35 -6.84 13.96 -4.13
CA LEU A 35 -7.60 14.59 -3.05
C LEU A 35 -6.83 15.70 -2.35
N GLN A 36 -5.58 15.96 -2.76
CA GLN A 36 -4.65 16.84 -2.04
C GLN A 36 -4.57 16.48 -0.53
N LEU A 37 -4.60 15.18 -0.24
CA LEU A 37 -4.68 14.63 1.11
C LEU A 37 -3.36 13.98 1.49
N GLN A 38 -2.93 14.20 2.74
CA GLN A 38 -1.79 13.52 3.33
C GLN A 38 -2.27 12.73 4.56
N LEU A 39 -1.85 11.46 4.63
CA LEU A 39 -2.18 10.54 5.73
C LEU A 39 -0.90 10.20 6.48
N HIS A 40 -0.79 10.69 7.71
CA HIS A 40 0.28 10.27 8.60
C HIS A 40 0.01 8.85 9.10
N PRO A 41 1.01 8.16 9.67
CA PRO A 41 0.85 6.79 10.17
C PRO A 41 -0.36 6.62 11.09
N GLU A 42 -0.79 7.63 11.84
CA GLU A 42 -1.98 7.56 12.70
C GLU A 42 -3.33 7.70 11.96
N ASP A 43 -3.33 8.28 10.77
CA ASP A 43 -4.55 8.64 10.02
C ASP A 43 -5.09 7.52 9.12
N PHE A 44 -4.41 6.37 9.09
CA PHE A 44 -4.82 5.27 8.22
C PHE A 44 -4.55 3.89 8.82
N GLU A 45 -5.20 2.90 8.23
CA GLU A 45 -5.00 1.49 8.50
C GLU A 45 -4.69 0.77 7.18
N VAL A 46 -3.76 -0.18 7.25
CA VAL A 46 -3.55 -1.15 6.18
C VAL A 46 -4.51 -2.30 6.44
N THR A 47 -5.49 -2.44 5.55
CA THR A 47 -6.55 -3.45 5.68
C THR A 47 -6.18 -4.78 5.04
N GLU A 48 -5.39 -4.75 3.97
CA GLU A 48 -4.95 -5.95 3.25
C GLU A 48 -3.57 -5.72 2.64
N VAL A 49 -2.81 -6.81 2.49
CA VAL A 49 -1.49 -6.81 1.87
C VAL A 49 -1.40 -7.97 0.90
N TYR A 50 -0.95 -7.67 -0.31
CA TYR A 50 -0.72 -8.65 -1.36
C TYR A 50 0.70 -8.52 -1.85
N ARG A 51 1.47 -9.61 -1.80
CA ARG A 51 2.85 -9.65 -2.28
C ARG A 51 2.89 -10.42 -3.60
N PHE A 52 3.61 -9.88 -4.56
CA PHE A 52 3.78 -10.44 -5.89
C PHE A 52 5.26 -10.54 -6.20
N GLU A 53 5.68 -11.68 -6.71
CA GLU A 53 7.00 -11.86 -7.30
C GLU A 53 7.00 -11.21 -8.68
N GLY A 54 7.94 -10.30 -8.93
CA GLY A 54 8.06 -9.59 -10.20
C GLY A 54 8.52 -10.50 -11.31
N MET A 55 8.20 -10.11 -12.55
CA MET A 55 8.59 -10.86 -13.74
C MET A 55 10.06 -10.69 -14.12
N SER A 56 10.73 -9.64 -13.61
CA SER A 56 12.07 -9.25 -14.05
C SER A 56 13.18 -9.99 -13.31
N SER A 57 13.07 -10.15 -12.00
CA SER A 57 14.05 -10.83 -11.15
C SER A 57 13.34 -11.45 -9.93
N PRO A 58 13.86 -12.54 -9.36
CA PRO A 58 13.34 -13.11 -8.10
C PRO A 58 13.41 -12.13 -6.91
N ASP A 59 14.22 -11.08 -7.04
CA ASP A 59 14.34 -9.99 -6.07
C ASP A 59 13.37 -8.83 -6.32
N ASP A 60 12.68 -8.81 -7.47
CA ASP A 60 11.75 -7.73 -7.87
C ASP A 60 10.38 -7.95 -7.22
N ASN A 61 10.29 -7.88 -5.90
CA ASN A 61 9.03 -8.10 -5.21
C ASN A 61 8.20 -6.82 -5.17
N SER A 62 6.94 -6.90 -5.58
CA SER A 62 5.97 -5.82 -5.45
C SER A 62 4.97 -6.12 -4.35
N VAL A 63 4.61 -5.11 -3.57
CA VAL A 63 3.59 -5.19 -2.53
C VAL A 63 2.49 -4.19 -2.80
N VAL A 64 1.24 -4.69 -2.81
CA VAL A 64 0.05 -3.87 -2.89
C VAL A 64 -0.59 -3.81 -1.51
N TYR A 65 -0.68 -2.60 -0.96
CA TYR A 65 -1.35 -2.31 0.29
C TYR A 65 -2.74 -1.72 0.02
N ALA A 66 -3.77 -2.31 0.61
CA ALA A 66 -5.11 -1.74 0.62
C ALA A 66 -5.25 -0.85 1.87
N ILE A 67 -5.35 0.46 1.67
CA ILE A 67 -5.34 1.46 2.73
C ILE A 67 -6.72 2.05 2.91
N LYS A 68 -7.10 2.24 4.18
CA LYS A 68 -8.30 2.97 4.58
C LYS A 68 -7.91 4.08 5.56
N SER A 69 -8.27 5.32 5.27
CA SER A 69 -8.11 6.42 6.22
C SER A 69 -9.18 6.36 7.31
N VAL A 70 -8.92 7.01 8.45
CA VAL A 70 -9.91 7.19 9.52
C VAL A 70 -11.17 7.92 9.04
N GLU A 71 -11.02 8.79 8.03
CA GLU A 71 -12.12 9.52 7.37
C GLU A 71 -12.85 8.68 6.30
N GLY A 72 -12.45 7.42 6.11
CA GLY A 72 -13.12 6.49 5.20
C GLY A 72 -12.64 6.53 3.74
N VAL A 73 -11.59 7.31 3.43
CA VAL A 73 -10.94 7.32 2.11
C VAL A 73 -10.26 5.97 1.90
N LYS A 74 -10.53 5.33 0.76
CA LYS A 74 -9.99 4.01 0.44
C LYS A 74 -9.15 4.05 -0.83
N GLY A 75 -7.93 3.55 -0.74
CA GLY A 75 -7.01 3.55 -1.86
C GLY A 75 -5.95 2.47 -1.76
N VAL A 76 -5.06 2.48 -2.72
CA VAL A 76 -4.00 1.49 -2.85
C VAL A 76 -2.65 2.19 -2.84
N LEU A 77 -1.67 1.53 -2.21
CA LEU A 77 -0.25 1.88 -2.35
C LEU A 77 0.43 0.68 -2.99
N VAL A 78 1.18 0.92 -4.06
CA VAL A 78 2.03 -0.09 -4.70
C VAL A 78 3.47 0.26 -4.37
N ASP A 79 4.17 -0.63 -3.68
CA ASP A 79 5.58 -0.47 -3.30
C ASP A 79 6.41 -1.59 -3.94
N ALA A 80 7.50 -1.21 -4.61
CA ALA A 80 8.52 -2.16 -5.04
C ALA A 80 9.42 -2.41 -3.82
N TYR A 81 9.17 -3.53 -3.13
CA TYR A 81 9.71 -3.86 -1.81
C TYR A 81 11.24 -3.73 -1.82
N GLY A 82 11.76 -2.65 -1.22
CA GLY A 82 13.19 -2.42 -1.08
C GLY A 82 13.69 -1.04 -1.54
N ALA A 83 12.96 -0.33 -2.42
CA ALA A 83 13.45 0.95 -2.93
C ALA A 83 13.36 2.10 -1.91
N TYR A 84 12.44 2.02 -0.95
CA TYR A 84 12.10 3.15 -0.07
C TYR A 84 12.25 2.89 1.42
N ALA A 85 12.58 1.66 1.85
CA ALA A 85 12.61 1.31 3.28
C ALA A 85 13.60 2.14 4.12
N GLU A 86 14.66 2.66 3.50
CA GLU A 86 15.68 3.52 4.14
C GLU A 86 15.27 5.00 4.21
N ALA A 87 14.32 5.44 3.38
CA ALA A 87 13.89 6.83 3.28
C ALA A 87 12.66 7.18 4.13
N LEU A 88 12.07 6.19 4.82
CA LEU A 88 10.87 6.38 5.63
C LEU A 88 11.20 6.62 7.10
N THR A 89 10.35 7.40 7.74
CA THR A 89 10.35 7.46 9.20
C THR A 89 10.13 6.06 9.83
N PRO A 90 10.72 5.80 11.01
CA PRO A 90 10.56 4.52 11.70
C PRO A 90 9.09 4.12 11.92
N GLY A 91 8.23 5.09 12.24
CA GLY A 91 6.80 4.85 12.49
C GLY A 91 6.05 4.39 11.24
N LEU A 92 6.25 5.08 10.11
CA LEU A 92 5.62 4.70 8.84
C LEU A 92 6.15 3.34 8.35
N ALA A 93 7.46 3.15 8.44
CA ALA A 93 8.09 1.90 8.03
C ALA A 93 7.65 0.72 8.91
N ALA A 94 7.50 0.91 10.22
CA ALA A 94 6.95 -0.10 11.12
C ALA A 94 5.48 -0.42 10.79
N LYS A 95 4.67 0.59 10.49
CA LYS A 95 3.25 0.39 10.14
C LYS A 95 3.07 -0.40 8.84
N LEU A 96 3.92 -0.17 7.84
CA LEU A 96 3.90 -0.95 6.60
C LEU A 96 4.50 -2.36 6.77
N ARG A 97 5.51 -2.54 7.66
CA ARG A 97 6.16 -3.84 7.93
C ARG A 97 5.34 -4.78 8.81
N ASN A 98 4.62 -4.25 9.81
CA ASN A 98 3.90 -5.05 10.81
C ASN A 98 2.52 -5.56 10.35
N THR A 99 2.24 -5.52 9.05
CA THR A 99 0.95 -5.94 8.48
C THR A 99 0.87 -7.45 8.22
N ASN A 100 1.68 -8.23 8.94
CA ASN A 100 1.53 -9.69 8.97
C ASN A 100 0.24 -10.03 9.73
N ALA A 101 -0.69 -10.62 8.96
CA ALA A 101 -1.88 -11.35 9.36
C ALA A 101 -1.93 -11.78 10.83
N SER A 102 -2.97 -11.33 11.53
CA SER A 102 -3.65 -12.15 12.55
C SER A 102 -4.86 -12.82 11.90
#